data_AF-A0A2S1YI59-F1
#
_entry.id   AF-A0A2S1YI59-F1
#
_cell.length_a   1.000
_cell.length_b   1.000
_cell.length_c   1.000
_cell.angle_alpha   90.00
_cell.angle_beta   90.00
_cell.angle_gamma   90.00
#
_symmetry.space_group_name_H-M   'P 1'
#
loop_
_entity.id
_entity.type
_entity.pdbx_description
1 polymer ?
#
loop_
_entity_poly.entity_id
_entity_poly.type
_entity_poly.pdbx_seq_one_letter_code
_entity_poly.pdbx_strand_id
1 'polypeptide(L)'
;MKIINFLFLFFYLNISAQIQDEFFVNDVNSIELLTVNFCVDNLGKTSSVIIIPEKTTYKNQENIAQVVAYRKGIEYYPDSKLRNNCYDFIFRFINARFENKKLEESKISKCKEFKNGIFKYNDGAYSDIIIERDEKFQVEKNQNGFSKYKIDWINDNNYVLTYFEVSDKNLEYLIGEKIYVEIIEILEDGSYVYKSNLLDRTRITGIIKRIN
;
A
#
# COMPACT_ATOMS: atom_id res chain seq x y z
N MET A 1 14.02 -25.91 -28.21
CA MET A 1 13.36 -24.59 -28.18
C MET A 1 11.90 -24.82 -27.84
N LYS A 2 11.49 -24.60 -26.58
CA LYS A 2 10.10 -24.79 -26.14
C LYS A 2 9.43 -23.42 -26.12
N ILE A 3 8.46 -23.22 -27.00
CA ILE A 3 7.59 -22.04 -27.02
C ILE A 3 6.53 -22.26 -25.95
N ILE A 4 6.58 -21.46 -24.89
CA ILE A 4 5.52 -21.41 -23.86
C ILE A 4 4.52 -20.37 -24.36
N ASN A 5 3.37 -20.82 -24.83
CA ASN A 5 2.24 -19.95 -25.17
C ASN A 5 1.58 -19.47 -23.88
N PHE A 6 1.68 -18.17 -23.59
CA PHE A 6 0.87 -17.52 -22.57
C PHE A 6 -0.45 -17.07 -23.19
N LEU A 7 -1.53 -17.80 -22.91
CA LEU A 7 -2.87 -17.50 -23.38
C LEU A 7 -3.55 -16.56 -22.35
N PHE A 8 -3.57 -15.26 -22.61
CA PHE A 8 -4.37 -14.33 -21.80
C PHE A 8 -5.80 -14.27 -22.36
N LEU A 9 -6.72 -14.99 -21.71
CA LEU A 9 -8.16 -14.83 -21.94
C LEU A 9 -8.61 -13.53 -21.27
N PHE A 10 -8.89 -12.49 -22.05
CA PHE A 10 -9.57 -11.28 -21.58
C PHE A 10 -11.06 -11.58 -21.38
N PHE A 11 -11.44 -12.02 -20.18
CA PHE A 11 -12.82 -11.93 -19.73
C PHE A 11 -13.10 -10.47 -19.35
N TYR A 12 -13.77 -9.74 -20.23
CA TYR A 12 -14.38 -8.44 -19.92
C TYR A 12 -15.58 -8.66 -18.98
N LEU A 13 -15.30 -8.72 -17.68
CA LEU A 13 -16.32 -8.50 -16.66
C LEU A 13 -16.31 -7.00 -16.33
N ASN A 14 -17.48 -6.36 -16.45
CA ASN A 14 -17.76 -5.02 -15.95
C ASN A 14 -17.72 -5.04 -14.41
N ILE A 15 -16.51 -5.14 -13.85
CA ILE A 15 -16.22 -4.82 -12.47
C ILE A 15 -15.88 -3.33 -12.50
N SER A 16 -16.48 -2.51 -11.63
CA SER A 16 -16.02 -1.14 -11.40
C SER A 16 -14.51 -1.20 -11.16
N ALA A 17 -13.72 -0.85 -12.19
CA ALA A 17 -12.33 -1.24 -12.25
C ALA A 17 -11.56 -0.38 -11.25
N GLN A 18 -11.27 -0.97 -10.09
CA GLN A 18 -10.34 -0.36 -9.16
C GLN A 18 -8.96 -0.33 -9.81
N ILE A 19 -8.28 0.81 -9.67
CA ILE A 19 -6.91 0.96 -10.15
C ILE A 19 -6.03 -0.02 -9.36
N GLN A 20 -5.32 -0.89 -10.08
CA GLN A 20 -4.37 -1.81 -9.50
C GLN A 20 -3.11 -1.05 -9.12
N ASP A 21 -2.74 -1.13 -7.84
CA ASP A 21 -1.56 -0.51 -7.25
C ASP A 21 -0.54 -1.53 -6.72
N GLU A 22 -0.90 -2.81 -6.68
CA GLU A 22 -0.05 -3.93 -6.25
C GLU A 22 0.19 -4.95 -7.37
N PHE A 23 1.46 -5.35 -7.56
CA PHE A 23 1.87 -6.36 -8.53
C PHE A 23 2.74 -7.42 -7.85
N PHE A 24 2.28 -8.67 -7.89
CA PHE A 24 3.06 -9.80 -7.36
C PHE A 24 4.08 -10.30 -8.39
N VAL A 25 5.36 -10.27 -8.02
CA VAL A 25 6.49 -10.60 -8.89
C VAL A 25 7.51 -11.48 -8.15
N ASN A 26 8.36 -12.18 -8.90
CA ASN A 26 9.37 -13.08 -8.33
C ASN A 26 10.78 -12.46 -8.24
N ASP A 27 10.97 -11.24 -8.75
CA ASP A 27 12.27 -10.60 -8.91
C ASP A 27 12.61 -9.55 -7.84
N VAL A 28 11.86 -9.52 -6.73
CA VAL A 28 12.11 -8.68 -5.55
C VAL A 28 12.22 -9.53 -4.29
N ASN A 29 12.99 -9.11 -3.29
CA ASN A 29 13.12 -9.86 -2.03
C ASN A 29 11.89 -9.73 -1.11
N SER A 30 11.32 -8.52 -1.06
CA SER A 30 10.17 -8.20 -0.21
C SER A 30 9.18 -7.29 -0.94
N ILE A 31 9.34 -5.97 -0.83
CA ILE A 31 8.53 -4.96 -1.52
C ILE A 31 9.48 -3.92 -2.11
N GLU A 32 9.29 -3.59 -3.38
CA GLU A 32 9.95 -2.47 -4.05
C GLU A 32 8.90 -1.56 -4.68
N LEU A 33 9.24 -0.28 -4.83
CA LEU A 33 8.32 0.77 -5.21
C LEU A 33 8.66 1.31 -6.58
N LEU A 34 7.62 1.57 -7.37
CA LEU A 34 7.66 2.46 -8.53
C LEU A 34 6.81 3.68 -8.21
N THR A 35 7.44 4.84 -8.08
CA THR A 35 6.73 6.11 -7.90
C THR A 35 6.68 6.86 -9.21
N VAL A 36 5.48 7.32 -9.57
CA VAL A 36 5.26 8.15 -10.76
C VAL A 36 4.51 9.41 -10.37
N ASN A 37 4.77 10.50 -11.09
CA ASN A 37 3.89 11.65 -11.16
C ASN A 37 3.03 11.49 -12.42
N PHE A 38 1.70 11.54 -12.27
CA PHE A 38 0.79 11.51 -13.41
C PHE A 38 -0.07 12.76 -13.43
N CYS A 39 -0.44 13.23 -14.63
CA CYS A 39 -1.35 14.37 -14.80
C CYS A 39 -2.65 13.93 -15.46
N VAL A 40 -3.75 14.55 -15.07
CA VAL A 40 -5.08 14.33 -15.67
C VAL A 40 -5.50 15.61 -16.37
N ASP A 41 -5.89 15.52 -17.64
CA ASP A 41 -6.35 16.66 -18.42
C ASP A 41 -7.79 17.09 -18.07
N ASN A 42 -8.29 18.10 -18.78
CA ASN A 42 -9.65 18.63 -18.61
C ASN A 42 -10.76 17.64 -19.02
N LEU A 43 -10.44 16.63 -19.83
CA LEU A 43 -11.35 15.57 -20.27
C LEU A 43 -11.36 14.38 -19.33
N GLY A 44 -10.49 14.35 -18.30
CA GLY A 44 -10.37 13.22 -17.40
C GLY A 44 -9.38 12.16 -17.86
N LYS A 45 -8.63 12.39 -18.96
CA LYS A 45 -7.65 11.42 -19.46
C LYS A 45 -6.28 11.65 -18.81
N THR A 46 -5.54 10.57 -18.61
CA THR A 46 -4.14 10.68 -18.17
C THR A 46 -3.29 11.25 -19.31
N SER A 47 -2.78 12.47 -19.14
CA SER A 47 -2.03 13.18 -20.17
C SER A 47 -0.52 12.93 -20.10
N SER A 48 0.01 12.60 -18.92
CA SER A 48 1.41 12.24 -18.73
C SER A 48 1.60 11.29 -17.55
N VAL A 49 2.69 10.52 -17.61
CA VAL A 49 3.17 9.66 -16.53
C VAL A 49 4.69 9.73 -16.55
N ILE A 50 5.30 10.25 -15.49
CA ILE A 50 6.73 10.49 -15.34
C ILE A 50 7.20 9.71 -14.11
N ILE A 51 8.25 8.91 -14.24
CA ILE A 51 8.85 8.18 -13.11
C ILE A 51 9.59 9.18 -12.21
N ILE A 52 9.48 9.02 -10.90
CA ILE A 52 10.22 9.77 -9.87
C ILE A 52 11.38 8.90 -9.40
N PRO A 53 12.61 9.05 -9.94
CA PRO A 53 13.70 8.09 -9.72
C PRO A 53 14.14 8.02 -8.26
N GLU A 54 14.13 9.14 -7.54
CA GLU A 54 14.55 9.24 -6.14
C GLU A 54 13.60 8.56 -5.16
N LYS A 55 12.35 8.30 -5.56
CA LYS A 55 11.37 7.54 -4.79
C LYS A 55 11.15 6.11 -5.32
N THR A 56 11.84 5.72 -6.40
CA THR A 56 11.67 4.43 -7.08
C THR A 56 12.80 3.46 -6.73
N THR A 57 12.45 2.39 -6.02
CA THR A 57 13.39 1.31 -5.68
C THR A 57 13.35 0.17 -6.69
N TYR A 58 12.23 -0.09 -7.36
CA TYR A 58 12.09 -1.18 -8.33
C TYR A 58 12.92 -0.95 -9.60
N LYS A 59 13.56 -2.00 -10.13
CA LYS A 59 14.55 -1.88 -11.22
C LYS A 59 14.20 -2.60 -12.53
N ASN A 60 13.25 -3.53 -12.54
CA ASN A 60 12.92 -4.27 -13.76
C ASN A 60 12.22 -3.36 -14.79
N GLN A 61 12.93 -3.04 -15.87
CA GLN A 61 12.48 -2.08 -16.88
C GLN A 61 11.27 -2.55 -17.69
N GLU A 62 11.15 -3.85 -17.93
CA GLU A 62 10.02 -4.41 -18.68
C GLU A 62 8.71 -4.23 -17.89
N ASN A 63 8.73 -4.64 -16.62
CA ASN A 63 7.58 -4.51 -15.74
C ASN A 63 7.24 -3.03 -15.47
N ILE A 64 8.25 -2.17 -15.30
CA ILE A 64 8.05 -0.72 -15.17
C ILE A 64 7.34 -0.16 -16.43
N ALA A 65 7.80 -0.52 -17.63
CA ALA A 65 7.20 -0.06 -18.87
C ALA A 65 5.73 -0.49 -19.00
N GLN A 66 5.41 -1.73 -18.61
CA GLN A 66 4.04 -2.24 -18.58
C GLN A 66 3.15 -1.46 -17.61
N VAL A 67 3.61 -1.20 -16.38
CA VAL A 67 2.83 -0.44 -15.38
C VAL A 67 2.66 1.02 -15.80
N VAL A 68 3.68 1.65 -16.40
CA VAL A 68 3.56 3.00 -16.95
C VAL A 68 2.54 3.04 -18.10
N ALA A 69 2.53 2.05 -18.99
CA ALA A 69 1.53 1.95 -20.06
C ALA A 69 0.12 1.74 -19.50
N TYR A 70 -0.03 0.85 -18.51
CA TYR A 70 -1.28 0.66 -17.77
C TYR A 70 -1.79 1.97 -17.17
N ARG A 71 -0.91 2.72 -16.47
CA ARG A 71 -1.25 4.01 -15.86
C ARG A 71 -1.72 5.04 -16.89
N LYS A 72 -1.07 5.11 -18.06
CA LYS A 72 -1.46 6.00 -19.16
C LYS A 72 -2.84 5.65 -19.74
N GLY A 73 -3.24 4.39 -19.67
CA GLY A 73 -4.55 3.94 -20.14
C GLY A 73 -5.72 4.25 -19.21
N ILE A 74 -5.48 4.82 -18.03
CA ILE A 74 -6.54 5.12 -17.06
C ILE A 74 -7.22 6.45 -17.41
N GLU A 75 -8.53 6.40 -17.54
CA GLU A 75 -9.41 7.55 -17.72
C GLU A 75 -10.33 7.72 -16.51
N TYR A 76 -10.57 8.96 -16.13
CA TYR A 76 -11.44 9.37 -15.05
C TYR A 76 -12.71 10.01 -15.60
N TYR A 77 -13.77 10.02 -14.78
CA TYR A 77 -15.01 10.70 -15.17
C TYR A 77 -14.78 12.19 -15.46
N PRO A 78 -15.54 12.76 -16.43
CA PRO A 78 -15.45 14.17 -16.77
C PRO A 78 -15.91 15.15 -15.68
N ASP A 79 -16.29 14.71 -14.49
CA ASP A 79 -16.57 15.54 -13.32
C ASP A 79 -15.57 15.29 -12.17
N SER A 80 -14.57 14.43 -12.39
CA SER A 80 -13.55 14.09 -11.41
C SER A 80 -12.82 15.33 -10.89
N LYS A 81 -12.60 15.36 -9.58
CA LYS A 81 -11.78 16.35 -8.88
C LYS A 81 -10.29 16.24 -9.21
N LEU A 82 -9.88 15.16 -9.89
CA LEU A 82 -8.48 14.93 -10.27
C LEU A 82 -8.07 15.70 -11.53
N ARG A 83 -9.02 16.24 -12.29
CA ARG A 83 -8.72 16.92 -13.56
C ARG A 83 -7.91 18.18 -13.38
N ASN A 84 -7.18 18.53 -14.43
CA ASN A 84 -6.33 19.72 -14.51
C ASN A 84 -5.30 19.77 -13.37
N ASN A 85 -4.82 18.61 -12.95
CA ASN A 85 -3.87 18.50 -11.84
C ASN A 85 -2.98 17.28 -12.01
N CYS A 86 -1.88 17.25 -11.26
CA CYS A 86 -0.92 16.16 -11.25
C CYS A 86 -0.74 15.61 -9.84
N TYR A 87 -0.49 14.30 -9.75
CA TYR A 87 -0.42 13.59 -8.48
C TYR A 87 0.72 12.58 -8.51
N ASP A 88 1.39 12.43 -7.36
CA ASP A 88 2.27 11.31 -7.13
C ASP A 88 1.44 10.05 -6.84
N PHE A 89 1.86 8.93 -7.41
CA PHE A 89 1.26 7.62 -7.20
C PHE A 89 2.35 6.57 -7.01
N ILE A 90 2.11 5.64 -6.09
CA ILE A 90 3.05 4.57 -5.75
C ILE A 90 2.43 3.24 -6.19
N PHE A 91 3.15 2.54 -7.06
CA PHE A 91 2.92 1.13 -7.36
C PHE A 91 3.87 0.27 -6.52
N ARG A 92 3.36 -0.84 -5.98
CA ARG A 92 4.10 -1.79 -5.15
C ARG A 92 4.36 -3.07 -5.93
N PHE A 93 5.64 -3.41 -6.10
CA PHE A 93 6.08 -4.70 -6.59
C PHE A 93 6.41 -5.57 -5.39
N ILE A 94 5.58 -6.59 -5.16
CA ILE A 94 5.60 -7.41 -3.95
C ILE A 94 6.07 -8.80 -4.32
N ASN A 95 6.94 -9.40 -3.50
CA ASN A 95 7.34 -10.78 -3.72
C ASN A 95 6.11 -11.70 -3.71
N ALA A 96 5.91 -12.48 -4.77
CA ALA A 96 4.75 -13.35 -4.97
C ALA A 96 4.52 -14.34 -3.81
N ARG A 97 5.56 -14.67 -3.03
CA ARG A 97 5.43 -15.50 -1.82
C ARG A 97 4.45 -14.91 -0.80
N PHE A 98 4.18 -13.60 -0.83
CA PHE A 98 3.27 -12.93 0.09
C PHE A 98 1.80 -12.93 -0.38
N GLU A 99 1.52 -13.26 -1.64
CA GLU A 99 0.18 -13.13 -2.25
C GLU A 99 -0.90 -13.87 -1.45
N ASN A 100 -0.63 -15.10 -1.05
CA ASN A 100 -1.54 -15.94 -0.27
C ASN A 100 -0.95 -16.34 1.10
N LYS A 101 0.13 -15.67 1.53
CA LYS A 101 0.79 -15.96 2.80
C LYS A 101 -0.12 -15.64 3.97
N LYS A 102 -0.10 -16.53 4.95
CA LYS A 102 -0.58 -16.32 6.32
C LYS A 102 0.59 -16.55 7.27
N LEU A 103 0.53 -15.90 8.43
CA LEU A 103 1.54 -16.09 9.46
C LEU A 103 1.49 -17.53 9.98
N GLU A 104 2.66 -18.12 10.14
CA GLU A 104 2.80 -19.45 10.75
C GLU A 104 2.35 -19.42 12.21
N GLU A 105 1.59 -20.42 12.64
CA GLU A 105 1.02 -20.47 14.00
C GLU A 105 2.08 -20.33 15.10
N SER A 106 3.26 -20.92 14.89
CA SER A 106 4.40 -20.86 15.81
C SER A 106 4.96 -19.44 16.00
N LYS A 107 4.67 -18.51 15.07
CA LYS A 107 5.11 -17.12 15.12
C LYS A 107 4.06 -16.15 15.65
N ILE A 108 2.80 -16.57 15.81
CA ILE A 108 1.68 -15.70 16.24
C ILE A 108 1.99 -15.04 17.60
N SER A 109 2.56 -15.78 18.54
CA SER A 109 2.89 -15.26 19.87
C SER A 109 3.90 -14.11 19.84
N LYS A 110 4.76 -14.04 18.81
CA LYS A 110 5.73 -12.96 18.62
C LYS A 110 5.06 -11.65 18.19
N CYS A 111 3.83 -11.69 17.67
CA CYS A 111 3.08 -10.47 17.36
C CYS A 111 2.64 -9.70 18.61
N LYS A 112 2.71 -10.29 19.82
CA LYS A 112 2.50 -9.54 21.06
C LYS A 112 3.48 -8.37 21.22
N GLU A 113 4.70 -8.54 20.74
CA GLU A 113 5.69 -7.47 20.70
C GLU A 113 5.26 -6.34 19.75
N PHE A 114 4.42 -6.59 18.75
CA PHE A 114 3.96 -5.54 17.84
C PHE A 114 2.90 -4.60 18.46
N LYS A 115 2.31 -4.98 19.60
CA LYS A 115 1.19 -4.25 20.22
C LYS A 115 1.61 -2.95 20.89
N ASN A 116 2.88 -2.78 21.23
CA ASN A 116 3.39 -1.58 21.88
C ASN A 116 4.79 -1.27 21.40
N GLY A 117 5.07 -0.02 21.01
CA GLY A 117 6.41 0.42 20.64
C GLY A 117 6.39 1.58 19.67
N ILE A 118 7.58 1.89 19.16
CA ILE A 118 7.77 2.91 18.13
C ILE A 118 8.24 2.21 16.85
N PHE A 119 7.54 2.49 15.76
CA PHE A 119 7.75 1.84 14.48
C PHE A 119 7.86 2.85 13.33
N LYS A 120 8.31 2.36 12.18
CA LYS A 120 8.29 3.06 10.89
C LYS A 120 7.85 2.13 9.77
N TYR A 121 7.30 2.71 8.70
CA TYR A 121 7.19 2.01 7.44
C TYR A 121 8.59 1.76 6.85
N ASN A 122 8.86 0.52 6.45
CA ASN A 122 10.16 0.04 6.00
C ASN A 122 10.15 -0.41 4.53
N ASP A 123 9.02 -0.24 3.83
CA ASP A 123 8.91 -0.45 2.38
C ASP A 123 9.31 0.79 1.57
N GLY A 124 9.51 1.93 2.24
CA GLY A 124 9.90 3.21 1.63
C GLY A 124 8.73 4.13 1.25
N ALA A 125 7.47 3.67 1.32
CA ALA A 125 6.33 4.44 0.82
C ALA A 125 6.03 5.68 1.68
N TYR A 126 6.29 5.58 2.98
CA TYR A 126 6.02 6.61 3.99
C TYR A 126 7.18 6.72 4.98
N SER A 127 8.40 6.89 4.45
CA SER A 127 9.65 6.82 5.22
C SER A 127 9.83 7.90 6.30
N ASP A 128 9.08 9.00 6.21
CA ASP A 128 9.06 10.11 7.15
C ASP A 128 8.07 9.93 8.32
N ILE A 129 7.17 8.94 8.23
CA ILE A 129 6.16 8.69 9.26
C ILE A 129 6.74 7.87 10.42
N ILE A 130 6.55 8.38 11.63
CA ILE A 130 6.75 7.68 12.89
C ILE A 130 5.41 7.14 13.36
N ILE A 131 5.37 5.87 13.75
CA ILE A 131 4.21 5.20 14.31
C ILE A 131 4.47 4.98 15.81
N GLU A 132 3.78 5.72 16.66
CA GLU A 132 3.77 5.47 18.11
C GLU A 132 2.55 4.64 18.45
N ARG A 133 2.75 3.48 19.07
CA ARG A 133 1.68 2.53 19.33
C ARG A 133 1.69 2.07 20.78
N ASP A 134 0.50 2.07 21.38
CA ASP A 134 0.18 1.30 22.57
C ASP A 134 -0.94 0.29 22.27
N GLU A 135 -1.39 -0.45 23.28
CA GLU A 135 -2.38 -1.50 23.09
C GLU A 135 -3.75 -1.01 22.56
N LYS A 136 -4.07 0.28 22.74
CA LYS A 136 -5.38 0.88 22.42
C LYS A 136 -5.32 1.93 21.32
N PHE A 137 -4.17 2.56 21.08
CA PHE A 137 -4.01 3.65 20.14
C PHE A 137 -2.74 3.53 19.31
N GLN A 138 -2.85 3.99 18.07
CA GLN A 138 -1.74 4.22 17.16
C GLN A 138 -1.76 5.69 16.72
N VAL A 139 -0.63 6.36 16.79
CA VAL A 139 -0.44 7.72 16.28
C VAL A 139 0.62 7.68 15.19
N GLU A 140 0.22 8.00 13.96
CA GLU A 140 1.12 8.17 12.82
C GLU A 140 1.38 9.65 12.64
N LYS A 141 2.64 10.08 12.69
CA LYS A 141 3.01 11.49 12.62
C LYS A 141 4.25 11.73 11.78
N ASN A 142 4.28 12.89 11.12
CA ASN A 142 5.45 13.44 10.44
C ASN A 142 5.53 14.95 10.70
N GLN A 143 6.33 15.68 9.93
CA GLN A 143 6.48 17.13 10.08
C GLN A 143 5.19 17.91 9.71
N ASN A 144 4.30 17.31 8.92
CA ASN A 144 3.13 17.98 8.35
C ASN A 144 1.87 17.75 9.17
N GLY A 145 1.86 16.78 10.09
CA GLY A 145 0.68 16.48 10.87
C GLY A 145 0.68 15.10 11.52
N PHE A 146 -0.50 14.67 11.97
CA PHE A 146 -0.72 13.36 12.54
C PHE A 146 -2.09 12.78 12.18
N SER A 147 -2.19 11.46 12.25
CA SER A 147 -3.42 10.69 12.30
C SER A 147 -3.37 9.75 13.49
N LYS A 148 -4.42 9.77 14.31
CA LYS A 148 -4.58 8.91 15.48
C LYS A 148 -5.70 7.92 15.21
N TYR A 149 -5.43 6.68 15.61
CA TYR A 149 -6.30 5.55 15.40
C TYR A 149 -6.58 4.85 16.72
N LYS A 150 -7.82 4.42 16.93
CA LYS A 150 -8.16 3.45 17.96
C LYS A 150 -7.87 2.05 17.42
N ILE A 151 -7.24 1.21 18.23
CA ILE A 151 -6.92 -0.18 17.88
C ILE A 151 -7.88 -1.12 18.60
N ASP A 152 -8.50 -2.02 17.84
CA ASP A 152 -9.24 -3.16 18.37
C ASP A 152 -8.55 -4.45 17.90
N TRP A 153 -7.85 -5.14 18.82
CA TRP A 153 -7.18 -6.40 18.54
C TRP A 153 -8.19 -7.55 18.50
N ILE A 154 -8.28 -8.23 17.35
CA ILE A 154 -9.13 -9.42 17.19
C ILE A 154 -8.40 -10.64 17.74
N ASN A 155 -7.10 -10.74 17.43
CA ASN A 155 -6.17 -11.71 17.98
C ASN A 155 -4.74 -11.12 17.90
N ASP A 156 -3.70 -11.93 18.10
CA ASP A 156 -2.33 -11.42 18.16
C ASP A 156 -1.80 -10.90 16.81
N ASN A 157 -2.30 -11.40 15.67
CA ASN A 157 -1.84 -10.99 14.33
C ASN A 157 -2.92 -10.28 13.48
N ASN A 158 -4.12 -10.07 14.01
CA ASN A 158 -5.22 -9.36 13.33
C ASN A 158 -5.78 -8.26 14.22
N TYR A 159 -5.95 -7.08 13.66
CA TYR A 159 -6.48 -5.91 14.37
C TYR A 159 -7.18 -4.95 13.43
N VAL A 160 -7.99 -4.07 14.00
CA VAL A 160 -8.69 -3.01 13.29
C VAL A 160 -8.20 -1.67 13.79
N LEU A 161 -7.78 -0.80 12.87
CA LEU A 161 -7.54 0.61 13.16
C LEU A 161 -8.79 1.40 12.77
N THR A 162 -9.33 2.17 13.71
CA THR A 162 -10.43 3.10 13.43
C THR A 162 -9.88 4.52 13.49
N TYR A 163 -10.03 5.30 12.42
CA TYR A 163 -9.65 6.71 12.41
C TYR A 163 -10.37 7.44 13.55
N PHE A 164 -9.59 8.02 14.46
CA PHE A 164 -10.10 8.66 15.68
C PHE A 164 -9.93 10.17 15.64
N GLU A 165 -8.77 10.64 15.20
CA GLU A 165 -8.44 12.07 15.12
C GLU A 165 -7.42 12.30 14.00
N VAL A 166 -7.54 13.39 13.27
CA VAL A 166 -6.62 13.78 12.19
C VAL A 166 -6.31 15.27 12.29
N SER A 167 -5.09 15.67 11.93
CA SER A 167 -4.72 17.09 11.88
C SER A 167 -5.07 17.76 10.55
N ASP A 168 -5.13 17.01 9.46
CA ASP A 168 -5.50 17.52 8.14
C ASP A 168 -7.03 17.51 7.97
N LYS A 169 -7.61 18.69 7.82
CA LYS A 169 -9.07 18.86 7.60
C LYS A 169 -9.57 18.12 6.37
N ASN A 170 -8.73 17.94 5.36
CA ASN A 170 -9.12 17.20 4.16
C ASN A 170 -9.34 15.71 4.45
N LEU A 171 -8.85 15.19 5.58
CA LEU A 171 -8.99 13.80 6.00
C LEU A 171 -10.10 13.60 7.06
N GLU A 172 -10.79 14.65 7.51
CA GLU A 172 -11.84 14.55 8.54
C GLU A 172 -12.96 13.58 8.14
N TYR A 173 -13.24 13.45 6.83
CA TYR A 173 -14.24 12.51 6.32
C TYR A 173 -13.90 11.03 6.58
N LEU A 174 -12.65 10.72 6.95
CA LEU A 174 -12.22 9.37 7.32
C LEU A 174 -12.49 9.04 8.78
N ILE A 175 -12.84 10.01 9.64
CA ILE A 175 -13.09 9.74 11.06
C ILE A 175 -14.22 8.71 11.21
N GLY A 176 -13.95 7.65 11.98
CA GLY A 176 -14.84 6.51 12.17
C GLY A 176 -14.63 5.36 11.17
N GLU A 177 -13.92 5.61 10.07
CA GLU A 177 -13.61 4.57 9.08
C GLU A 177 -12.57 3.58 9.58
N LYS A 178 -12.65 2.35 9.07
CA LYS A 178 -11.89 1.20 9.57
C LYS A 178 -10.88 0.69 8.55
N ILE A 179 -9.68 0.41 9.03
CA ILE A 179 -8.63 -0.32 8.33
C ILE A 179 -8.47 -1.67 9.02
N TYR A 180 -8.78 -2.74 8.30
CA TYR A 180 -8.54 -4.10 8.77
C TYR A 180 -7.12 -4.49 8.43
N VAL A 181 -6.36 -5.01 9.41
CA VAL A 181 -4.95 -5.34 9.23
C VAL A 181 -4.65 -6.77 9.69
N GLU A 182 -3.94 -7.51 8.87
CA GLU A 182 -3.42 -8.85 9.14
C GLU A 182 -1.89 -8.85 8.98
N ILE A 183 -1.17 -9.26 10.03
CA ILE A 183 0.27 -9.54 9.95
C ILE A 183 0.43 -10.95 9.36
N ILE A 184 1.16 -11.04 8.25
CA ILE A 184 1.30 -12.26 7.45
C ILE A 184 2.70 -12.89 7.51
N GLU A 185 3.72 -12.13 7.92
CA GLU A 185 5.09 -12.65 8.08
C GLU A 185 5.89 -11.79 9.07
N ILE A 186 6.84 -12.41 9.76
CA ILE A 186 7.88 -11.72 10.52
C ILE A 186 9.22 -12.06 9.87
N LEU A 187 9.86 -11.05 9.30
CA LEU A 187 11.15 -11.18 8.61
C LEU A 187 12.28 -11.45 9.61
N GLU A 188 13.41 -11.95 9.11
CA GLU A 188 14.59 -12.28 9.92
C GLU A 188 15.12 -11.08 10.72
N ASP A 189 14.95 -9.87 10.20
CA ASP A 189 15.36 -8.63 10.84
C ASP A 189 14.34 -8.07 11.84
N GLY A 190 13.28 -8.83 12.14
CA GLY A 190 12.20 -8.46 13.06
C GLY A 190 11.13 -7.56 12.45
N SER A 191 11.19 -7.24 11.16
CA SER A 191 10.13 -6.46 10.49
C SER A 191 8.86 -7.28 10.28
N TYR A 192 7.71 -6.62 10.33
CA TYR A 192 6.39 -7.22 10.15
C TYR A 192 5.86 -6.89 8.76
N VAL A 193 5.58 -7.93 7.98
CA VAL A 193 4.84 -7.78 6.72
C VAL A 193 3.36 -7.88 7.03
N TYR A 194 2.58 -6.92 6.56
CA TYR A 194 1.13 -6.87 6.81
C TYR A 194 0.36 -6.68 5.51
N LYS A 195 -0.91 -7.11 5.53
CA LYS A 195 -1.94 -6.74 4.57
C LYS A 195 -2.98 -5.89 5.27
N SER A 196 -3.44 -4.86 4.60
CA SER A 196 -4.45 -3.95 5.11
C SER A 196 -5.55 -3.72 4.09
N ASN A 197 -6.75 -3.42 4.57
CA ASN A 197 -7.91 -3.12 3.75
C ASN A 197 -8.69 -1.95 4.38
N LEU A 198 -8.78 -0.84 3.65
CA LEU A 198 -9.62 0.31 3.97
C LEU A 198 -10.84 0.31 3.03
N LEU A 199 -12.04 0.37 3.61
CA LEU A 199 -13.33 0.50 2.90
C LEU A 199 -13.63 -0.62 1.88
N ASP A 200 -13.06 -1.81 2.05
CA ASP A 200 -13.16 -2.94 1.09
C ASP A 200 -12.71 -2.59 -0.33
N ARG A 201 -11.90 -1.53 -0.44
CA ARG A 201 -11.43 -0.98 -1.70
C ARG A 201 -9.92 -0.94 -1.64
N THR A 202 -9.36 -0.10 -0.77
CA THR A 202 -7.90 0.13 -0.76
C THR A 202 -7.20 -1.01 -0.03
N ARG A 203 -6.55 -1.90 -0.78
CA ARG A 203 -5.74 -3.00 -0.25
C ARG A 203 -4.28 -2.66 -0.36
N ILE A 204 -3.55 -2.76 0.74
CA ILE A 204 -2.12 -2.46 0.79
C ILE A 204 -1.40 -3.54 1.57
N THR A 205 -0.37 -4.10 0.95
CA THR A 205 0.69 -4.90 1.54
C THR A 205 1.86 -3.96 1.85
N GLY A 206 2.33 -3.99 3.09
CA GLY A 206 3.42 -3.12 3.52
C GLY A 206 4.35 -3.79 4.52
N ILE A 207 5.40 -3.07 4.91
CA ILE A 207 6.36 -3.53 5.91
C ILE A 207 6.47 -2.48 7.02
N ILE A 208 6.30 -2.89 8.27
CA ILE A 208 6.53 -2.05 9.45
C ILE A 208 7.69 -2.62 10.24
N LYS A 209 8.62 -1.77 10.68
CA LYS A 209 9.78 -2.14 11.48
C LYS A 209 9.82 -1.36 12.78
N ARG A 210 10.09 -2.05 13.88
CA ARG A 210 10.35 -1.43 15.19
C ARG A 210 11.68 -0.66 15.14
N ILE A 211 11.69 0.54 15.69
CA ILE A 211 12.91 1.37 15.78
C ILE A 211 13.40 1.61 17.21
N ASN A 212 12.59 1.27 18.22
CA ASN A 212 12.94 1.30 19.64
C ASN A 212 12.15 0.24 20.43
#